data_AF-A0A7S0VIP2-F1
#
_entry.id   AF-A0A7S0VIP2-F1
#
_cell.length_a   1.000
_cell.length_b   1.000
_cell.length_c   1.000
_cell.angle_alpha   90.00
_cell.angle_beta   90.00
_cell.angle_gamma   90.00
#
_symmetry.space_group_name_H-M   'P 1'
#
loop_
_entity.id
_entity.type
_entity.pdbx_description
1 polymer ?
#
loop_
_entity_poly.entity_id
_entity_poly.type
_entity_poly.pdbx_seq_one_letter_code
_entity_poly.pdbx_strand_id
1 'polypeptide(L)'
;QLGDDYLDIVDYAFPENGLEAFKDGKPLATQSLKKHLGEDNIKRLVKFILKYISEIDDIPVMRGTFVEFRNGMLNVSPVGRNCSQEERDAFEKFDNESGLRKKFVSVLEKEFADLKLKFSIGGQISFDVFPLGWDKTYALRFVEDKGFSEIHFFGDKTAPGGNDHEIFEDKRTIGHTVTCPDDTVKICKELFMK
;
A
#
# COMPACT_ATOMS: atom_id res chain seq x y z
N GLN A 1 -13.69 -6.30 -8.78
CA GLN A 1 -14.03 -5.13 -7.93
C GLN A 1 -15.45 -5.36 -7.45
N LEU A 2 -15.70 -5.29 -6.14
CA LEU A 2 -17.06 -5.43 -5.60
C LEU A 2 -17.89 -4.20 -5.98
N GLY A 3 -19.21 -4.37 -6.11
CA GLY A 3 -20.14 -3.26 -6.40
C GLY A 3 -20.29 -2.30 -5.22
N ASP A 4 -21.11 -1.27 -5.40
CA ASP A 4 -21.38 -0.25 -4.37
C ASP A 4 -22.10 -0.83 -3.13
N ASP A 5 -22.66 -2.03 -3.24
CA ASP A 5 -23.36 -2.79 -2.21
C ASP A 5 -22.44 -3.70 -1.37
N TYR A 6 -21.12 -3.58 -1.52
CA TYR A 6 -20.18 -4.47 -0.83
C TYR A 6 -20.32 -4.45 0.70
N LEU A 7 -20.81 -3.34 1.27
CA LEU A 7 -21.05 -3.21 2.71
C LEU A 7 -22.25 -4.02 3.21
N ASP A 8 -23.16 -4.42 2.33
CA ASP A 8 -24.37 -5.17 2.68
C ASP A 8 -24.14 -6.69 2.69
N ILE A 9 -23.03 -7.15 2.10
CA ILE A 9 -22.72 -8.57 1.90
C ILE A 9 -21.55 -9.09 2.76
N VAL A 10 -20.98 -8.24 3.62
CA VAL A 10 -19.90 -8.62 4.55
C VAL A 10 -20.13 -8.04 5.94
N ASP A 11 -19.75 -8.79 6.98
CA ASP A 11 -19.82 -8.30 8.36
C ASP A 11 -18.77 -7.20 8.62
N TYR A 12 -17.59 -7.33 8.00
CA TYR A 12 -16.48 -6.38 8.09
C TYR A 12 -15.96 -6.00 6.71
N ALA A 13 -15.71 -4.70 6.53
CA ALA A 13 -15.10 -4.16 5.33
C ALA A 13 -13.90 -3.30 5.71
N PHE A 14 -12.75 -3.56 5.08
CA PHE A 14 -11.49 -2.87 5.36
C PHE A 14 -10.87 -2.24 4.10
N PRO A 15 -11.48 -1.19 3.52
CA PRO A 15 -10.86 -0.43 2.45
C PRO A 15 -9.50 0.14 2.86
N GLU A 16 -8.60 0.30 1.88
CA GLU A 16 -7.24 0.83 2.11
C GLU A 16 -6.51 0.12 3.27
N ASN A 17 -6.50 -1.22 3.25
CA ASN A 17 -5.89 -2.07 4.29
C ASN A 17 -6.51 -1.91 5.70
N GLY A 18 -7.68 -1.28 5.82
CA GLY A 18 -8.34 -1.03 7.11
C GLY A 18 -8.14 0.39 7.64
N LEU A 19 -7.53 1.30 6.87
CA LEU A 19 -7.54 2.73 7.24
C LEU A 19 -8.95 3.28 7.28
N GLU A 20 -9.82 2.78 6.43
CA GLU A 20 -11.26 2.82 6.68
C GLU A 20 -11.70 1.43 7.13
N ALA A 21 -12.49 1.37 8.19
CA ALA A 21 -13.04 0.14 8.71
C ALA A 21 -14.55 0.30 8.89
N PHE A 22 -15.29 -0.71 8.46
CA PHE A 22 -16.74 -0.79 8.61
C PHE A 22 -17.12 -2.10 9.27
N LYS A 23 -18.18 -2.08 10.07
CA LYS A 23 -18.80 -3.26 10.65
C LYS A 23 -20.33 -3.16 10.52
N ASP A 24 -20.97 -4.19 9.99
CA ASP A 24 -22.42 -4.24 9.77
C ASP A 24 -22.92 -3.00 8.99
N GLY A 25 -22.20 -2.65 7.91
CA GLY A 25 -22.45 -1.46 7.09
C GLY A 25 -22.16 -0.10 7.75
N LYS A 26 -21.72 -0.07 9.02
CA LYS A 26 -21.49 1.18 9.78
C LYS A 26 -20.00 1.50 9.91
N PRO A 27 -19.61 2.79 9.84
CA PRO A 27 -18.22 3.20 10.08
C PRO A 27 -17.75 2.78 11.48
N LEU A 28 -16.61 2.10 11.53
CA LEU A 28 -15.94 1.68 12.75
C LEU A 28 -14.73 2.56 13.06
N ALA A 29 -13.90 2.86 12.05
CA ALA A 29 -12.73 3.73 12.20
C ALA A 29 -12.33 4.37 10.87
N THR A 30 -11.72 5.53 10.95
CA THR A 30 -11.11 6.22 9.81
C THR A 30 -9.77 6.84 10.21
N GLN A 31 -8.71 6.43 9.53
CA GLN A 31 -7.36 6.92 9.66
C GLN A 31 -6.89 7.54 8.34
N SER A 32 -5.97 8.49 8.42
CA SER A 32 -5.36 9.11 7.24
C SER A 32 -3.92 9.47 7.54
N LEU A 33 -3.10 9.56 6.50
CA LEU A 33 -1.69 9.96 6.61
C LEU A 33 -1.56 11.31 7.34
N LYS A 34 -2.48 12.24 7.05
CA LYS A 34 -2.56 13.55 7.70
C LYS A 34 -2.78 13.47 9.21
N LYS A 35 -3.75 12.67 9.65
CA LYS A 35 -4.02 12.46 11.08
C LYS A 35 -2.85 11.77 11.78
N HIS A 36 -2.15 10.85 11.09
CA HIS A 36 -1.06 10.09 11.68
C HIS A 36 0.26 10.86 11.79
N LEU A 37 0.70 11.51 10.70
CA LEU A 37 1.98 12.22 10.67
C LEU A 37 1.89 13.66 11.20
N GLY A 38 0.72 14.29 11.06
CA GLY A 38 0.57 15.72 11.29
C GLY A 38 1.12 16.56 10.13
N GLU A 39 0.63 17.80 10.04
CA GLU A 39 0.89 18.69 8.92
C GLU A 39 2.37 19.10 8.80
N ASP A 40 3.06 19.29 9.93
CA ASP A 40 4.46 19.73 9.92
C ASP A 40 5.41 18.67 9.36
N ASN A 41 5.20 17.40 9.73
CA ASN A 41 5.96 16.28 9.18
C ASN A 41 5.65 16.06 7.70
N ILE A 42 4.39 16.23 7.29
CA ILE A 42 4.00 16.16 5.87
C ILE A 42 4.71 17.25 5.07
N LYS A 43 4.68 18.50 5.53
CA LYS A 43 5.40 19.59 4.87
C LYS A 43 6.90 19.31 4.79
N ARG A 44 7.50 18.78 5.86
CA ARG A 44 8.93 18.41 5.89
C ARG A 44 9.25 17.36 4.83
N LEU A 45 8.45 16.29 4.78
CA LEU A 45 8.59 15.19 3.83
C LEU A 45 8.41 15.67 2.38
N VAL A 46 7.31 16.36 2.08
CA VAL A 46 7.01 16.82 0.71
C VAL A 46 8.03 17.83 0.22
N LYS A 47 8.47 18.78 1.06
CA LYS A 47 9.52 19.75 0.68
C LYS A 47 10.83 19.05 0.36
N PHE A 48 11.23 18.07 1.16
CA PHE A 48 12.43 17.29 0.91
C PHE A 48 12.33 16.53 -0.42
N ILE A 49 11.21 15.84 -0.65
CA ILE A 49 10.97 15.09 -1.89
C ILE A 49 11.04 16.01 -3.10
N LEU A 50 10.36 17.16 -3.08
CA LEU A 50 10.35 18.11 -4.19
C LEU A 50 11.74 18.68 -4.45
N LYS A 51 12.49 19.03 -3.40
CA LYS A 51 13.87 19.49 -3.52
C LYS A 51 14.75 18.42 -4.17
N TYR A 52 14.68 17.18 -3.66
CA TYR A 52 15.46 16.07 -4.21
C TYR A 52 15.14 15.86 -5.69
N ILE A 53 13.86 15.85 -6.07
CA ILE A 53 13.42 15.70 -7.46
C ILE A 53 13.96 16.82 -8.36
N SER A 54 14.02 18.06 -7.85
CA SER A 54 14.53 19.21 -8.62
C SER A 54 16.05 19.17 -8.88
N GLU A 55 16.79 18.33 -8.16
CA GLU A 55 18.24 18.18 -8.25
C GLU A 55 18.63 16.89 -9.01
N ILE A 56 17.68 16.18 -9.62
CA ILE A 56 17.95 14.99 -10.43
C ILE A 56 18.43 15.41 -11.82
N ASP A 57 19.68 15.07 -12.13
CA ASP A 57 20.26 15.24 -13.46
C ASP A 57 19.92 14.07 -14.41
N ASP A 58 19.99 14.34 -15.72
CA ASP A 58 19.89 13.36 -16.80
C ASP A 58 18.60 12.52 -16.86
N ILE A 59 17.56 12.89 -16.11
CA ILE A 59 16.25 12.25 -16.22
C ILE A 59 15.70 12.48 -17.65
N PRO A 60 15.24 11.43 -18.37
CA PRO A 60 14.87 11.57 -19.78
C PRO A 60 13.77 12.61 -20.04
N VAL A 61 12.87 12.75 -19.08
CA VAL A 61 11.72 13.64 -19.16
C VAL A 61 11.19 13.96 -17.76
N MET A 62 10.58 15.14 -17.61
CA MET A 62 9.79 15.51 -16.44
C MET A 62 8.43 16.02 -16.88
N ARG A 63 7.37 15.62 -16.17
CA ARG A 63 5.99 16.00 -16.45
C ARG A 63 5.38 16.69 -15.24
N GLY A 64 4.39 16.08 -14.60
CA GLY A 64 3.67 16.62 -13.46
C GLY A 64 3.16 15.52 -12.56
N THR A 65 2.64 15.91 -11.39
CA THR A 65 2.23 14.99 -10.32
C THR A 65 3.41 14.12 -9.86
N PHE A 66 4.46 14.81 -9.39
CA PHE A 66 5.65 14.21 -8.80
C PHE A 66 5.39 13.63 -7.41
N VAL A 67 4.47 14.26 -6.68
CA VAL A 67 3.98 13.82 -5.37
C VAL A 67 2.47 13.83 -5.42
N GLU A 68 1.86 12.64 -5.32
CA GLU A 68 0.41 12.46 -5.27
C GLU A 68 0.02 12.11 -3.82
N PHE A 69 -0.72 13.00 -3.16
CA PHE A 69 -1.20 12.77 -1.80
C PHE A 69 -2.49 11.95 -1.85
N ARG A 70 -2.48 10.77 -1.25
CA ARG A 70 -3.65 9.89 -1.09
C ARG A 70 -4.03 9.80 0.39
N ASN A 71 -5.16 9.16 0.69
CA ASN A 71 -5.63 9.06 2.07
C ASN A 71 -4.63 8.30 2.98
N GLY A 72 -4.17 7.13 2.54
CA GLY A 72 -3.22 6.30 3.30
C GLY A 72 -1.73 6.51 3.03
N MET A 73 -1.35 7.23 1.98
CA MET A 73 0.04 7.23 1.49
C MET A 73 0.35 8.44 0.60
N LEU A 74 1.65 8.66 0.34
CA LEU A 74 2.10 9.44 -0.81
C LEU A 74 2.57 8.49 -1.91
N ASN A 75 2.21 8.77 -3.16
CA ASN A 75 2.91 8.18 -4.30
C ASN A 75 3.89 9.21 -4.85
N VAL A 76 5.15 8.82 -4.99
CA VAL A 76 6.23 9.69 -5.46
C VAL A 76 6.73 9.16 -6.80
N SER A 77 6.77 10.03 -7.81
CA SER A 77 7.25 9.70 -9.15
C SER A 77 8.25 10.76 -9.64
N PRO A 78 9.54 10.42 -9.82
CA PRO A 78 10.54 11.38 -10.30
C PRO A 78 10.23 11.95 -11.69
N VAL A 79 9.75 11.11 -12.62
CA VAL A 79 9.30 11.53 -13.97
C VAL A 79 7.95 12.27 -13.95
N GLY A 80 7.13 12.02 -12.92
CA GLY A 80 5.77 12.54 -12.77
C GLY A 80 4.71 11.63 -13.42
N ARG A 81 3.57 11.43 -12.74
CA ARG A 81 2.50 10.49 -13.18
C ARG A 81 1.79 10.91 -14.46
N ASN A 82 1.86 12.18 -14.85
CA ASN A 82 1.27 12.70 -16.10
C ASN A 82 2.05 12.31 -17.38
N CYS A 83 3.05 11.42 -17.28
CA CYS A 83 3.79 10.92 -18.43
C CYS A 83 2.99 9.92 -19.28
N SER A 84 3.33 9.87 -20.57
CA SER A 84 2.80 8.90 -21.52
C SER A 84 3.35 7.50 -21.25
N GLN A 85 2.78 6.45 -21.87
CA GLN A 85 3.32 5.09 -21.73
C GLN A 85 4.75 4.97 -22.28
N GLU A 86 5.04 5.61 -23.43
CA GLU A 86 6.39 5.62 -24.00
C GLU A 86 7.40 6.28 -23.03
N GLU A 87 6.99 7.35 -22.35
CA GLU A 87 7.81 8.02 -21.33
C GLU A 87 7.99 7.16 -20.07
N ARG A 88 6.98 6.37 -19.68
CA ARG A 88 7.09 5.38 -18.59
C ARG A 88 8.14 4.33 -18.91
N ASP A 89 8.10 3.78 -20.12
CA ASP A 89 9.03 2.74 -20.57
C ASP A 89 10.46 3.30 -20.66
N ALA A 90 10.63 4.55 -21.12
CA ALA A 90 11.92 5.23 -21.15
C ALA A 90 12.47 5.50 -19.74
N PHE A 91 11.62 5.96 -18.82
CA PHE A 91 12.02 6.17 -17.43
C PHE A 91 12.37 4.86 -16.72
N GLU A 92 11.62 3.78 -16.95
CA GLU A 92 11.91 2.48 -16.34
C GLU A 92 13.29 1.95 -16.76
N LYS A 93 13.65 2.07 -18.05
CA LYS A 93 14.99 1.72 -18.54
C LYS A 93 16.06 2.56 -17.84
N PHE A 94 15.88 3.88 -17.82
CA PHE A 94 16.80 4.81 -17.15
C PHE A 94 16.94 4.50 -15.65
N ASP A 95 15.84 4.22 -14.95
CA ASP A 95 15.85 3.91 -13.52
C ASP A 95 16.53 2.57 -13.22
N ASN A 96 16.34 1.56 -14.08
CA ASN A 96 17.01 0.27 -13.96
C ASN A 96 18.54 0.39 -14.14
N GLU A 97 18.99 1.27 -15.05
CA GLU A 97 20.42 1.52 -15.28
C GLU A 97 21.05 2.40 -14.19
N SER A 98 20.37 3.49 -13.80
CA SER A 98 20.88 4.47 -12.85
C SER A 98 20.66 4.10 -11.38
N GLY A 99 19.66 3.26 -11.08
CA GLY A 99 19.18 2.94 -9.74
C GLY A 99 18.55 4.13 -9.00
N LEU A 100 18.00 5.11 -9.74
CA LEU A 100 17.54 6.39 -9.19
C LEU A 100 16.55 6.21 -8.02
N ARG A 101 15.43 5.50 -8.20
CA ARG A 101 14.43 5.30 -7.14
C ARG A 101 14.99 4.60 -5.93
N LYS A 102 15.87 3.60 -6.11
CA LYS A 102 16.54 2.89 -5.00
C LYS A 102 17.42 3.83 -4.18
N LYS A 103 18.21 4.67 -4.84
CA LYS A 103 19.05 5.69 -4.18
C LYS A 103 18.18 6.71 -3.45
N PHE A 104 17.12 7.18 -4.10
CA PHE A 104 16.20 8.16 -3.53
C PHE A 104 15.51 7.60 -2.27
N VAL A 105 14.96 6.39 -2.33
CA VAL A 105 14.38 5.70 -1.18
C VAL A 105 15.39 5.57 -0.04
N SER A 106 16.63 5.15 -0.31
CA SER A 106 17.66 5.02 0.74
C SER A 106 17.99 6.34 1.43
N VAL A 107 17.92 7.46 0.71
CA VAL A 107 18.10 8.80 1.30
C VAL A 107 16.90 9.15 2.18
N LEU A 108 15.67 8.91 1.71
CA LEU A 108 14.45 9.17 2.47
C LEU A 108 14.36 8.33 3.75
N GLU A 109 14.74 7.06 3.70
CA GLU A 109 14.76 6.16 4.86
C GLU A 109 15.69 6.68 5.96
N LYS A 110 16.84 7.25 5.58
CA LYS A 110 17.79 7.84 6.54
C LYS A 110 17.29 9.16 7.09
N GLU A 111 16.81 10.05 6.22
CA GLU A 111 16.36 11.40 6.60
C GLU A 111 15.11 11.36 7.50
N PHE A 112 14.19 10.43 7.25
CA PHE A 112 12.90 10.33 7.92
C PHE A 112 12.77 9.07 8.80
N ALA A 113 13.90 8.57 9.32
CA ALA A 113 13.92 7.41 10.21
C ALA A 113 13.06 7.61 11.47
N ASP A 114 12.90 8.86 11.92
CA ASP A 114 12.06 9.23 13.06
C ASP A 114 10.56 9.03 12.79
N LEU A 115 10.13 9.11 11.53
CA LEU A 115 8.72 9.01 11.13
C LEU A 115 8.24 7.56 10.93
N LYS A 116 9.15 6.57 10.98
CA LYS A 116 8.83 5.13 10.81
C LYS A 116 7.99 4.86 9.56
N LEU A 117 8.45 5.38 8.42
CA LEU A 117 7.81 5.18 7.12
C LEU A 117 8.39 3.93 6.42
N LYS A 118 7.55 3.25 5.65
CA LYS A 118 7.92 2.22 4.67
C LYS A 118 7.87 2.85 3.28
N PHE A 119 8.86 2.52 2.47
CA PHE A 119 9.01 2.99 1.10
C PHE A 119 8.97 1.77 0.17
N SER A 120 8.02 1.74 -0.76
CA SER A 120 7.83 0.57 -1.63
C SER A 120 7.94 0.98 -3.09
N ILE A 121 9.04 0.56 -3.75
CA ILE A 121 9.20 0.75 -5.18
C ILE A 121 8.24 -0.20 -5.91
N GLY A 122 7.36 0.36 -6.73
CA GLY A 122 6.32 -0.39 -7.42
C GLY A 122 6.03 0.19 -8.80
N GLY A 123 5.81 -0.71 -9.76
CA GLY A 123 5.57 -0.34 -11.16
C GLY A 123 6.77 0.36 -11.81
N GLN A 124 6.51 1.02 -12.94
CA GLN A 124 7.55 1.55 -13.82
C GLN A 124 8.15 2.88 -13.34
N ILE A 125 7.36 3.72 -12.66
CA ILE A 125 7.71 5.15 -12.50
C ILE A 125 7.69 5.70 -11.08
N SER A 126 7.24 4.94 -10.10
CA SER A 126 6.95 5.48 -8.77
C SER A 126 7.39 4.58 -7.63
N PHE A 127 7.27 5.11 -6.42
CA PHE A 127 7.28 4.37 -5.18
C PHE A 127 6.25 4.96 -4.22
N ASP A 128 5.69 4.12 -3.35
CA ASP A 128 4.74 4.53 -2.32
C ASP A 128 5.46 4.80 -1.00
N VAL A 129 4.97 5.79 -0.25
CA VAL A 129 5.45 6.18 1.08
C VAL A 129 4.28 6.14 2.05
N PHE A 130 4.37 5.28 3.05
CA PHE A 130 3.30 5.08 4.03
C PHE A 130 3.87 4.66 5.39
N PRO A 131 3.15 4.87 6.50
CA PRO A 131 3.61 4.45 7.81
C PRO A 131 3.83 2.94 7.90
N LEU A 132 4.84 2.52 8.64
CA LEU A 132 5.11 1.11 8.89
C LEU A 132 3.88 0.43 9.53
N GLY A 133 3.54 -0.76 9.02
CA GLY A 133 2.39 -1.53 9.48
C GLY A 133 1.04 -1.08 8.91
N TRP A 134 1.02 -0.23 7.87
CA TRP A 134 -0.18 0.10 7.08
C TRP A 134 -0.36 -0.84 5.87
N ASP A 135 0.28 -2.01 5.89
CA ASP A 135 -0.08 -3.15 5.04
C ASP A 135 -1.38 -3.82 5.55
N LYS A 136 -1.82 -4.90 4.92
CA LYS A 136 -3.10 -5.56 5.24
C LYS A 136 -3.19 -6.03 6.70
N THR A 137 -2.08 -6.21 7.42
CA THR A 137 -2.12 -6.53 8.86
C THR A 137 -2.76 -5.44 9.71
N TYR A 138 -2.85 -4.20 9.20
CA TYR A 138 -3.50 -3.10 9.90
C TYR A 138 -4.95 -3.42 10.25
N ALA A 139 -5.68 -4.10 9.35
CA ALA A 139 -7.08 -4.49 9.56
C ALA A 139 -7.27 -5.45 10.75
N LEU A 140 -6.26 -6.27 11.07
CA LEU A 140 -6.36 -7.28 12.13
C LEU A 140 -6.65 -6.67 13.51
N ARG A 141 -6.24 -5.41 13.74
CA ARG A 141 -6.51 -4.69 15.00
C ARG A 141 -8.00 -4.48 15.30
N PHE A 142 -8.85 -4.55 14.27
CA PHE A 142 -10.28 -4.37 14.43
C PHE A 142 -11.00 -5.69 14.75
N VAL A 143 -10.35 -6.83 14.55
CA VAL A 143 -10.94 -8.17 14.71
C VAL A 143 -10.25 -9.04 15.77
N GLU A 144 -8.99 -8.78 16.12
CA GLU A 144 -8.21 -9.63 17.02
C GLU A 144 -8.84 -9.83 18.41
N ASP A 145 -9.46 -8.78 18.96
CA ASP A 145 -10.12 -8.82 20.28
C ASP A 145 -11.64 -9.05 20.20
N LYS A 146 -12.16 -9.55 19.06
CA LYS A 146 -13.60 -9.73 18.85
C LYS A 146 -14.11 -11.13 19.18
N GLY A 147 -13.25 -11.99 19.73
CA GLY A 147 -13.62 -13.34 20.16
C GLY A 147 -13.72 -14.36 19.03
N PHE A 148 -13.11 -14.09 17.88
CA PHE A 148 -12.94 -15.11 16.83
C PHE A 148 -11.97 -16.18 17.32
N SER A 149 -12.35 -17.46 17.22
CA SER A 149 -11.46 -18.58 17.51
C SER A 149 -10.38 -18.72 16.45
N GLU A 150 -10.71 -18.42 15.20
CA GLU A 150 -9.85 -18.55 14.03
C GLU A 150 -10.09 -17.36 13.09
N ILE A 151 -9.03 -16.84 12.46
CA ILE A 151 -9.12 -15.83 11.41
C ILE A 151 -8.49 -16.45 10.16
N HIS A 152 -9.30 -16.76 9.16
CA HIS A 152 -8.81 -17.30 7.88
C HIS A 152 -8.56 -16.15 6.90
N PHE A 153 -7.38 -16.12 6.28
CA PHE A 153 -7.04 -15.14 5.27
C PHE A 153 -6.82 -15.83 3.91
N PHE A 154 -7.44 -15.31 2.85
CA PHE A 154 -7.29 -15.81 1.49
C PHE A 154 -6.64 -14.73 0.62
N GLY A 155 -5.56 -15.06 -0.10
CA GLY A 155 -4.84 -14.10 -0.94
C GLY A 155 -4.13 -14.76 -2.13
N ASP A 156 -3.94 -14.00 -3.21
CA ASP A 156 -3.28 -14.45 -4.43
C ASP A 156 -1.80 -14.04 -4.51
N LYS A 157 -1.41 -13.01 -3.76
CA LYS A 157 -0.04 -12.47 -3.76
C LYS A 157 0.64 -12.63 -2.41
N THR A 158 0.70 -13.88 -1.94
CA THR A 158 1.19 -14.27 -0.61
C THR A 158 2.70 -14.48 -0.54
N ALA A 159 3.39 -14.59 -1.68
CA ALA A 159 4.85 -14.71 -1.74
C ALA A 159 5.56 -13.40 -1.30
N PRO A 160 6.82 -13.47 -0.80
CA PRO A 160 7.57 -12.27 -0.40
C PRO A 160 7.58 -11.18 -1.48
N GLY A 161 7.18 -9.96 -1.10
CA GLY A 161 7.03 -8.81 -2.00
C GLY A 161 5.64 -8.66 -2.61
N GLY A 162 4.75 -9.65 -2.46
CA GLY A 162 3.34 -9.52 -2.76
C GLY A 162 2.60 -8.74 -1.66
N ASN A 163 1.48 -8.10 -2.01
CA ASN A 163 0.73 -7.24 -1.08
C ASN A 163 -0.13 -8.02 -0.07
N ASP A 164 -0.21 -9.34 -0.18
CA ASP A 164 -0.89 -10.21 0.79
C ASP A 164 0.11 -10.87 1.76
N HIS A 165 1.42 -10.77 1.48
CA HIS A 165 2.44 -11.51 2.21
C HIS A 165 2.40 -11.25 3.71
N GLU A 166 2.38 -9.98 4.14
CA GLU A 166 2.45 -9.65 5.56
C GLU A 166 1.25 -10.16 6.36
N ILE A 167 0.03 -10.11 5.79
CA ILE A 167 -1.17 -10.65 6.46
C ILE A 167 -1.25 -12.17 6.39
N PHE A 168 -0.79 -12.79 5.30
CA PHE A 168 -0.75 -14.23 5.15
C PHE A 168 0.20 -14.89 6.16
N GLU A 169 1.36 -14.28 6.42
CA GLU A 169 2.35 -14.76 7.41
C GLU A 169 2.04 -14.30 8.85
N ASP A 170 1.04 -13.44 9.07
CA ASP A 170 0.71 -12.97 10.41
C ASP A 170 0.14 -14.13 11.24
N LYS A 171 0.76 -14.39 12.41
CA LYS A 171 0.39 -15.45 13.36
C LYS A 171 -1.07 -15.44 13.81
N ARG A 172 -1.77 -14.31 13.66
CA ARG A 172 -3.20 -14.18 13.98
C ARG A 172 -4.09 -14.81 12.91
N THR A 173 -3.54 -15.13 11.74
CA THR A 173 -4.28 -15.67 10.61
C THR A 173 -3.88 -17.11 10.28
N ILE A 174 -4.82 -17.83 9.68
CA ILE A 174 -4.60 -19.09 8.97
C ILE A 174 -4.66 -18.74 7.48
N GLY A 175 -3.50 -18.63 6.84
CA GLY A 175 -3.36 -18.21 5.45
C GLY A 175 -3.68 -19.30 4.43
N HIS A 176 -4.41 -18.94 3.37
CA HIS A 176 -4.76 -19.79 2.23
C HIS A 176 -4.33 -19.08 0.94
N THR A 177 -3.30 -19.59 0.28
CA THR A 177 -2.90 -19.08 -1.04
C THR A 177 -3.87 -19.60 -2.08
N VAL A 178 -4.40 -18.71 -2.91
CA VAL A 178 -5.34 -19.03 -4.01
C VAL A 178 -4.83 -18.44 -5.32
N THR A 179 -5.23 -19.01 -6.45
CA THR A 179 -4.83 -18.47 -7.77
C THR A 179 -6.00 -17.85 -8.52
N CYS A 180 -7.22 -18.21 -8.13
CA CYS A 180 -8.45 -17.71 -8.72
C CYS A 180 -9.61 -17.77 -7.70
N PRO A 181 -10.74 -17.07 -7.96
CA PRO A 181 -11.91 -17.10 -7.08
C PRO A 181 -12.46 -18.51 -6.84
N ASP A 182 -12.36 -19.41 -7.81
CA ASP A 182 -12.86 -20.79 -7.69
C ASP A 182 -12.08 -21.59 -6.62
N ASP A 183 -10.78 -21.34 -6.47
CA ASP A 183 -9.97 -21.94 -5.39
C ASP A 183 -10.50 -21.51 -4.01
N THR A 184 -10.82 -20.23 -3.85
CA THR A 184 -11.40 -19.71 -2.60
C THR A 184 -12.72 -20.41 -2.29
N VAL A 185 -13.62 -20.54 -3.27
CA VAL A 185 -14.92 -21.22 -3.10
C VAL A 185 -14.72 -22.67 -2.71
N LYS A 186 -13.79 -23.37 -3.36
CA LYS A 186 -13.47 -24.77 -3.07
C LYS A 186 -13.00 -24.94 -1.62
N ILE A 187 -12.00 -24.16 -1.19
CA ILE A 187 -11.45 -24.28 0.16
C ILE A 187 -12.51 -23.91 1.22
N CYS A 188 -13.32 -22.87 1.00
CA CYS A 188 -14.41 -22.52 1.91
C CYS A 188 -15.42 -23.65 2.08
N LYS A 189 -15.79 -24.35 1.00
CA LYS A 189 -16.69 -25.51 1.08
C LYS A 189 -16.09 -26.65 1.90
N GLU A 190 -14.81 -26.96 1.67
CA GLU A 190 -14.08 -28.04 2.38
C GLU A 190 -13.94 -27.77 3.88
N LEU A 191 -13.77 -26.50 4.26
CA LEU A 191 -13.59 -26.09 5.65
C LEU A 191 -14.92 -25.93 6.41
N PHE A 192 -15.91 -25.29 5.81
CA PHE A 192 -17.06 -24.74 6.56
C PHE A 192 -18.43 -25.31 6.19
N MET A 193 -18.54 -26.13 5.13
CA MET A 193 -19.83 -26.61 4.62
C MET A 193 -19.92 -28.14 4.53
N LYS A 194 -19.34 -28.84 5.51
CA LYS A 194 -19.44 -30.31 5.61
C LYS A 194 -20.85 -30.78 5.94
#